data_AF-A0A4Y2N873-F1
#
_entry.id   AF-A0A4Y2N873-F1
#
_cell.length_a   1.000
_cell.length_b   1.000
_cell.length_c   1.000
_cell.angle_alpha   90.00
_cell.angle_beta   90.00
_cell.angle_gamma   90.00
#
_symmetry.space_group_name_H-M   'P 1'
#
loop_
_entity.id
_entity.type
_entity.pdbx_description
1 polymer ?
#
loop_
_entity_poly.entity_id
_entity_poly.type
_entity_poly.pdbx_seq_one_letter_code
_entity_poly.pdbx_strand_id
1 'polypeptide(L)'
;MINWKFYNQEIDGDIIFTDGSRFENKVGCAFVHFRDGIEVESRKIRLSDGAAVFIAEVVAIKEVVEYIQEKDMRNVRVISDSRFALMALDSPTENRRIINSIKERIKGNIVLYWVKANQGIRGNEQADTIARELKRHKGIEYFFSKSCLQIRKKGKLKILKRWQERWESSRNGKWTRRFFVKVNFYKVMRNVL
;
A
#
# COMPACT_ATOMS: atom_id res chain seq x y z
N MET A 1 -14.94 -19.10 -1.52
CA MET A 1 -13.58 -18.86 -0.98
C MET A 1 -12.69 -18.59 -2.18
N ILE A 2 -11.93 -17.49 -2.17
CA ILE A 2 -11.08 -17.11 -3.32
C ILE A 2 -9.69 -17.70 -3.07
N ASN A 3 -9.44 -18.85 -3.70
CA ASN A 3 -8.14 -19.50 -3.62
C ASN A 3 -7.11 -18.75 -4.46
N TRP A 4 -5.87 -18.76 -3.99
CA TRP A 4 -4.70 -18.29 -4.73
C TRP A 4 -3.60 -19.37 -4.71
N LYS A 5 -2.72 -19.35 -5.71
CA LYS A 5 -1.66 -20.37 -5.90
C LYS A 5 -0.28 -19.74 -5.84
N PHE A 6 0.77 -20.55 -5.71
CA PHE A 6 2.14 -20.06 -5.90
C PHE A 6 2.43 -19.88 -7.39
N TYR A 7 3.00 -18.74 -7.78
CA TYR A 7 3.35 -18.48 -9.17
C TYR A 7 4.63 -19.22 -9.57
N ASN A 8 4.56 -19.97 -10.66
CA ASN A 8 5.62 -20.84 -11.18
C ASN A 8 6.41 -20.23 -12.36
N GLN A 9 6.26 -18.92 -12.62
CA GLN A 9 7.02 -18.17 -13.65
C GLN A 9 6.73 -18.58 -15.12
N GLU A 10 5.64 -19.28 -15.36
CA GLU A 10 5.08 -19.46 -16.71
C GLU A 10 4.74 -18.10 -17.34
N ILE A 11 5.06 -17.91 -18.63
CA ILE A 11 4.98 -16.61 -19.33
C ILE A 11 3.89 -16.52 -20.41
N ASP A 12 3.17 -17.61 -20.66
CA ASP A 12 2.16 -17.79 -21.71
C ASP A 12 0.81 -17.11 -21.41
N GLY A 13 0.12 -16.59 -22.41
CA GLY A 13 -1.18 -15.93 -22.22
C GLY A 13 -1.10 -14.64 -21.41
N ASP A 14 -2.22 -14.24 -20.82
CA ASP A 14 -2.37 -12.95 -20.13
C ASP A 14 -1.97 -13.05 -18.64
N ILE A 15 -0.93 -12.32 -18.27
CA ILE A 15 -0.38 -12.27 -16.91
C ILE A 15 -0.29 -10.82 -16.46
N ILE A 16 -0.90 -10.49 -15.33
CA ILE A 16 -0.92 -9.13 -14.80
C ILE A 16 -0.30 -9.11 -13.42
N PHE A 17 0.82 -8.39 -13.28
CA PHE A 17 1.50 -8.17 -12.01
C PHE A 17 0.95 -6.92 -11.34
N THR A 18 0.85 -6.94 -10.01
CA THR A 18 0.38 -5.83 -9.19
C THR A 18 1.39 -5.53 -8.10
N ASP A 19 1.55 -4.24 -7.75
CA ASP A 19 2.35 -3.82 -6.60
C ASP A 19 1.80 -2.53 -5.98
N GLY A 20 1.95 -2.42 -4.65
CA GLY A 20 1.67 -1.22 -3.88
C GLY A 20 2.92 -0.70 -3.19
N SER A 21 3.30 0.55 -3.45
CA SER A 21 4.50 1.14 -2.87
C SER A 21 4.22 2.39 -2.05
N ARG A 22 5.07 2.62 -1.05
CA ARG A 22 5.11 3.87 -0.28
C ARG A 22 6.53 4.40 -0.22
N PHE A 23 6.67 5.65 -0.64
CA PHE A 23 7.88 6.43 -0.46
C PHE A 23 7.59 7.67 0.38
N GLU A 24 8.27 7.78 1.53
CA GLU A 24 7.96 8.78 2.55
C GLU A 24 6.47 8.75 2.95
N ASN A 25 5.72 9.81 2.61
CA ASN A 25 4.29 9.93 2.85
C ASN A 25 3.45 9.71 1.57
N LYS A 26 4.10 9.52 0.41
CA LYS A 26 3.42 9.29 -0.86
C LYS A 26 3.20 7.80 -1.08
N VAL A 27 1.99 7.46 -1.48
CA VAL A 27 1.53 6.08 -1.65
C VAL A 27 0.96 5.92 -3.04
N GLY A 28 1.36 4.87 -3.72
CA GLY A 28 0.96 4.58 -5.08
C GLY A 28 0.84 3.08 -5.28
N CYS A 29 0.11 2.69 -6.31
CA CYS A 29 0.11 1.32 -6.78
C CYS A 29 0.22 1.28 -8.30
N ALA A 30 0.52 0.10 -8.82
CA ALA A 30 0.62 -0.12 -10.24
C ALA A 30 0.20 -1.54 -10.61
N PHE A 31 -0.12 -1.70 -11.89
CA PHE A 31 -0.14 -3.00 -12.52
C PHE A 31 0.60 -2.99 -13.86
N VAL A 32 1.07 -4.16 -14.26
CA VAL A 32 1.73 -4.39 -15.54
C VAL A 32 1.19 -5.66 -16.17
N HIS A 33 0.61 -5.51 -17.36
CA HIS A 33 0.04 -6.59 -18.14
C HIS A 33 1.05 -7.07 -19.18
N PHE A 34 1.37 -8.36 -19.12
CA PHE A 34 2.13 -9.11 -20.11
C PHE A 34 1.22 -10.06 -20.87
N ARG A 35 1.42 -10.15 -22.19
CA ARG A 35 0.89 -11.21 -23.04
C ARG A 35 2.04 -11.95 -23.69
N ASP A 36 2.14 -13.25 -23.44
CA ASP A 36 3.20 -14.11 -23.98
C ASP A 36 4.61 -13.54 -23.72
N GLY A 37 4.84 -13.04 -22.51
CA GLY A 37 6.11 -12.44 -22.07
C GLY A 37 6.39 -11.02 -22.59
N ILE A 38 5.48 -10.42 -23.36
CA ILE A 38 5.61 -9.04 -23.87
C ILE A 38 4.73 -8.11 -23.05
N GLU A 39 5.29 -7.02 -22.52
CA GLU A 39 4.51 -5.99 -21.83
C GLU A 39 3.60 -5.28 -22.85
N VAL A 40 2.29 -5.32 -22.60
CA VAL A 40 1.28 -4.72 -23.50
C VAL A 40 0.61 -3.49 -22.90
N GLU A 41 0.53 -3.41 -21.57
CA GLU A 41 -0.07 -2.27 -20.88
C GLU A 41 0.46 -2.15 -19.45
N SER A 42 0.59 -0.92 -18.95
CA SER A 42 0.85 -0.67 -17.55
C SER A 42 0.09 0.56 -17.07
N ARG A 43 -0.32 0.54 -15.81
CA ARG A 43 -1.03 1.65 -15.17
C ARG A 43 -0.43 1.92 -13.80
N LYS A 44 -0.36 3.19 -13.43
CA LYS A 44 0.03 3.66 -12.10
C LYS A 44 -1.03 4.58 -11.54
N ILE A 45 -1.33 4.41 -10.26
CA ILE A 45 -2.44 5.09 -9.59
C ILE A 45 -1.94 5.68 -8.29
N ARG A 46 -2.18 6.98 -8.11
CA ARG A 46 -1.79 7.69 -6.89
C ARG A 46 -2.89 7.67 -5.84
N LEU A 47 -2.57 7.15 -4.65
CA LEU A 47 -3.48 7.14 -3.50
C LEU A 47 -3.30 8.38 -2.62
N SER A 48 -4.16 8.55 -1.61
CA SER A 48 -3.99 9.60 -0.62
C SER A 48 -2.70 9.50 0.20
N ASP A 49 -2.13 10.66 0.51
CA ASP A 49 -0.97 10.80 1.37
C ASP A 49 -1.12 10.08 2.71
N GLY A 50 -0.13 9.23 2.99
CA GLY A 50 -0.01 8.46 4.22
C GLY A 50 -0.84 7.18 4.25
N ALA A 51 -1.59 6.83 3.20
CA ALA A 51 -2.31 5.57 3.09
C ALA A 51 -1.43 4.36 3.45
N ALA A 52 -2.06 3.27 3.93
CA ALA A 52 -1.32 2.06 4.23
C ALA A 52 -0.91 1.36 2.93
N VAL A 53 0.28 0.78 2.88
CA VAL A 53 0.76 -0.01 1.73
C VAL A 53 -0.24 -1.11 1.39
N PHE A 54 -0.76 -1.82 2.39
CA PHE A 54 -1.84 -2.80 2.23
C PHE A 54 -3.04 -2.29 1.41
N ILE A 55 -3.42 -1.01 1.58
CA ILE A 55 -4.52 -0.44 0.81
C ILE A 55 -4.12 -0.19 -0.64
N ALA A 56 -2.86 0.21 -0.90
CA ALA A 56 -2.33 0.34 -2.25
C ALA A 56 -2.35 -1.01 -2.99
N GLU A 57 -1.95 -2.08 -2.32
CA GLU A 57 -2.01 -3.46 -2.85
C GLU A 57 -3.43 -3.88 -3.23
N VAL A 58 -4.39 -3.64 -2.33
CA VAL A 58 -5.80 -3.96 -2.57
C VAL A 58 -6.36 -3.12 -3.73
N VAL A 59 -5.97 -1.85 -3.83
CA VAL A 59 -6.38 -0.99 -4.96
C VAL A 59 -5.73 -1.49 -6.25
N ALA A 60 -4.47 -1.91 -6.26
CA ALA A 60 -3.83 -2.49 -7.45
C ALA A 60 -4.64 -3.67 -8.00
N ILE A 61 -5.05 -4.60 -7.13
CA ILE A 61 -5.85 -5.76 -7.52
C ILE A 61 -7.24 -5.33 -8.02
N LYS A 62 -7.90 -4.37 -7.35
CA LYS A 62 -9.18 -3.83 -7.81
C LYS A 62 -9.09 -3.33 -9.25
N GLU A 63 -8.06 -2.55 -9.54
CA GLU A 63 -7.88 -1.89 -10.84
C GLU A 63 -7.56 -2.90 -11.93
N VAL A 64 -6.84 -3.97 -11.60
CA VAL A 64 -6.67 -5.11 -12.50
C VAL A 64 -7.97 -5.85 -12.76
N VAL A 65 -8.80 -6.08 -11.74
CA VAL A 65 -10.10 -6.74 -11.93
C VAL A 65 -11.02 -5.91 -12.81
N GLU A 66 -11.06 -4.59 -12.64
CA GLU A 66 -11.82 -3.68 -13.50
C GLU A 66 -11.26 -3.67 -14.93
N TYR A 67 -9.94 -3.59 -15.08
CA TYR A 67 -9.27 -3.67 -16.38
C TYR A 67 -9.62 -4.96 -17.15
N ILE A 68 -9.57 -6.11 -16.48
CA ILE A 68 -9.93 -7.41 -17.08
C ILE A 68 -11.39 -7.42 -17.55
N GLN A 69 -12.30 -6.82 -16.77
CA GLN A 69 -13.72 -6.73 -17.12
C GLN A 69 -13.95 -5.79 -18.30
N GLU A 70 -13.30 -4.62 -18.31
CA GLU A 70 -13.39 -3.64 -19.39
C GLU A 70 -12.90 -4.20 -20.74
N LYS A 71 -11.90 -5.08 -20.70
CA LYS A 71 -11.29 -5.71 -21.88
C LYS A 71 -11.93 -7.06 -22.27
N ASP A 72 -12.94 -7.53 -21.53
CA ASP A 72 -13.55 -8.87 -21.65
C ASP A 72 -12.51 -10.02 -21.73
N MET A 73 -11.46 -9.93 -20.91
CA MET A 73 -10.37 -10.90 -20.93
C MET A 73 -10.77 -12.19 -20.21
N ARG A 74 -10.23 -13.32 -20.70
CA ARG A 74 -10.48 -14.66 -20.16
C ARG A 74 -9.18 -15.33 -19.75
N ASN A 75 -9.24 -16.17 -18.71
CA ASN A 75 -8.10 -16.96 -18.21
C ASN A 75 -6.89 -16.11 -17.79
N VAL A 76 -7.13 -14.98 -17.15
CA VAL A 76 -6.08 -14.04 -16.75
C VAL A 76 -5.46 -14.45 -15.42
N ARG A 77 -4.14 -14.44 -15.36
CA ARG A 77 -3.38 -14.70 -14.13
C ARG A 77 -2.99 -13.38 -13.48
N VAL A 78 -3.50 -13.13 -12.27
CA VAL A 78 -3.20 -11.92 -11.51
C VAL A 78 -2.20 -12.26 -10.42
N ILE A 79 -1.02 -11.67 -10.48
CA ILE A 79 0.12 -11.96 -9.62
C ILE A 79 0.32 -10.79 -8.64
N SER A 80 0.40 -11.09 -7.35
CA SER A 80 0.71 -10.11 -6.30
C SER A 80 1.74 -10.69 -5.34
N ASP A 81 2.69 -9.89 -4.88
CA ASP A 81 3.60 -10.29 -3.81
C ASP A 81 3.05 -10.00 -2.40
N SER A 82 1.92 -9.28 -2.31
CA SER A 82 1.23 -8.95 -1.08
C SER A 82 0.37 -10.11 -0.57
N ARG A 83 1.03 -10.99 0.20
CA ARG A 83 0.34 -12.09 0.89
C ARG A 83 -0.83 -11.60 1.75
N PHE A 84 -0.70 -10.44 2.39
CA PHE A 84 -1.77 -9.85 3.20
C PHE A 84 -3.00 -9.47 2.37
N ALA A 85 -2.82 -8.90 1.17
CA ALA A 85 -3.94 -8.56 0.28
C ALA A 85 -4.67 -9.82 -0.19
N LEU A 86 -3.92 -10.85 -0.58
CA LEU A 86 -4.47 -12.15 -1.00
C LEU A 86 -5.22 -12.86 0.13
N MET A 87 -4.65 -12.88 1.34
CA MET A 87 -5.34 -13.46 2.52
C MET A 87 -6.63 -12.71 2.88
N ALA A 88 -6.69 -11.39 2.65
CA ALA A 88 -7.91 -10.62 2.90
C ALA A 88 -9.00 -10.92 1.86
N LEU A 89 -8.61 -11.18 0.61
CA LEU A 89 -9.53 -11.64 -0.45
C LEU A 89 -10.04 -13.06 -0.21
N ASP A 90 -9.22 -13.92 0.37
CA ASP A 90 -9.59 -15.29 0.72
C ASP A 90 -10.51 -15.35 1.96
N SER A 91 -10.28 -14.47 2.93
CA SER A 91 -10.97 -14.49 4.22
C SER A 91 -12.51 -14.32 4.10
N PRO A 92 -13.33 -15.24 4.63
CA PRO A 92 -14.79 -15.10 4.62
C PRO A 92 -15.30 -14.05 5.61
N THR A 93 -14.50 -13.67 6.61
CA THR A 93 -14.90 -12.74 7.69
C THR A 93 -14.43 -11.29 7.45
N GLU A 94 -13.90 -10.98 6.27
CA GLU A 94 -13.48 -9.62 5.92
C GLU A 94 -14.71 -8.73 5.65
N ASN A 95 -14.73 -7.56 6.29
CA ASN A 95 -15.87 -6.64 6.31
C ASN A 95 -15.60 -5.35 5.53
N ARG A 96 -14.36 -5.11 5.08
CA ARG A 96 -14.02 -3.91 4.31
C ARG A 96 -14.68 -3.95 2.94
N ARG A 97 -15.51 -2.93 2.66
CA ARG A 97 -16.28 -2.77 1.41
C ARG A 97 -15.44 -2.93 0.14
N ILE A 98 -14.25 -2.31 0.10
CA ILE A 98 -13.36 -2.41 -1.07
C ILE A 98 -12.98 -3.85 -1.37
N ILE A 99 -12.64 -4.65 -0.35
CA ILE A 99 -12.22 -6.03 -0.54
C ILE A 99 -13.41 -6.87 -1.00
N ASN A 100 -14.57 -6.73 -0.35
CA ASN A 100 -15.77 -7.47 -0.74
C ASN A 100 -16.24 -7.11 -2.16
N SER A 101 -16.10 -5.86 -2.58
CA SER A 101 -16.39 -5.45 -3.97
C SER A 101 -15.46 -6.10 -5.01
N ILE A 102 -14.20 -6.36 -4.65
CA ILE A 102 -13.27 -7.13 -5.49
C ILE A 102 -13.72 -8.59 -5.54
N LYS A 103 -14.09 -9.19 -4.41
CA LYS A 103 -14.54 -10.60 -4.37
C LYS A 103 -15.74 -10.86 -5.26
N GLU A 104 -16.72 -9.96 -5.27
CA GLU A 104 -17.93 -10.06 -6.11
C GLU A 104 -17.61 -9.97 -7.62
N ARG A 105 -16.50 -9.32 -7.96
CA ARG A 105 -16.06 -9.08 -9.34
C ARG A 105 -15.08 -10.12 -9.87
N ILE A 106 -14.38 -10.83 -8.98
CA ILE A 106 -13.55 -11.98 -9.34
C ILE A 106 -14.48 -13.13 -9.75
N LYS A 107 -14.49 -13.44 -11.05
CA LYS A 107 -15.21 -14.58 -11.64
C LYS A 107 -14.20 -15.65 -12.07
N GLY A 108 -14.70 -16.77 -12.59
CA GLY A 108 -13.88 -17.92 -13.02
C GLY A 108 -12.87 -17.62 -14.13
N ASN A 109 -12.86 -16.41 -14.70
CA ASN A 109 -11.87 -15.95 -15.67
C ASN A 109 -10.60 -15.36 -15.04
N ILE A 110 -10.54 -15.20 -13.72
CA ILE A 110 -9.39 -14.63 -13.00
C ILE A 110 -8.84 -15.66 -12.02
N VAL A 111 -7.53 -15.91 -12.11
CA VAL A 111 -6.82 -16.75 -11.14
C VAL A 111 -5.77 -15.92 -10.43
N LEU A 112 -5.87 -15.85 -9.10
CA LEU A 112 -4.90 -15.14 -8.28
C LEU A 112 -3.69 -16.02 -7.96
N TYR A 113 -2.51 -15.41 -8.02
CA TYR A 113 -1.26 -16.02 -7.61
C TYR A 113 -0.49 -15.13 -6.65
N TRP A 114 0.19 -15.79 -5.72
CA TRP A 114 1.20 -15.18 -4.88
C TRP A 114 2.59 -15.41 -5.46
N VAL A 115 3.40 -14.37 -5.44
CA VAL A 115 4.83 -14.44 -5.75
C VAL A 115 5.65 -13.88 -4.60
N LYS A 116 6.89 -14.34 -4.44
CA LYS A 116 7.78 -13.77 -3.44
C LYS A 116 8.40 -12.47 -3.98
N ALA A 117 8.36 -11.41 -3.18
CA ALA A 117 8.99 -10.14 -3.50
C ALA A 117 10.51 -10.28 -3.71
N ASN A 118 11.09 -9.44 -4.57
CA ASN A 118 12.54 -9.32 -4.84
C ASN A 118 13.19 -10.66 -5.23
N GLN A 119 12.68 -11.32 -6.27
CA GLN A 119 13.22 -12.58 -6.80
C GLN A 119 13.73 -12.49 -8.25
N GLY A 120 13.90 -11.31 -8.84
CA GLY A 120 14.30 -11.20 -10.24
C GLY A 120 13.15 -11.39 -11.25
N ILE A 121 11.91 -11.49 -10.78
CA ILE A 121 10.75 -11.70 -11.67
C ILE A 121 10.41 -10.37 -12.32
N ARG A 122 10.74 -10.27 -13.62
CA ARG A 122 10.63 -9.06 -14.44
C ARG A 122 9.31 -8.31 -14.23
N GLY A 123 8.17 -9.00 -14.28
CA GLY A 123 6.86 -8.35 -14.12
C GLY A 123 6.61 -7.77 -12.73
N ASN A 124 7.08 -8.45 -11.67
CA ASN A 124 6.97 -7.96 -10.29
C ASN A 124 7.87 -6.75 -10.07
N GLU A 125 9.11 -6.79 -10.58
CA GLU A 125 10.08 -5.69 -10.45
C GLU A 125 9.63 -4.45 -11.24
N GLN A 126 9.03 -4.67 -12.41
CA GLN A 126 8.44 -3.60 -13.20
C GLN A 126 7.26 -2.95 -12.48
N ALA A 127 6.35 -3.75 -11.89
CA ALA A 127 5.23 -3.22 -11.11
C ALA A 127 5.70 -2.38 -9.90
N ASP A 128 6.68 -2.87 -9.13
CA ASP A 128 7.27 -2.11 -8.00
C ASP A 128 7.98 -0.84 -8.45
N THR A 129 8.70 -0.89 -9.58
CA THR A 129 9.35 0.29 -10.16
C THR A 129 8.30 1.35 -10.51
N ILE A 130 7.25 0.97 -11.25
CA ILE A 130 6.18 1.88 -11.67
C ILE A 130 5.41 2.44 -10.47
N ALA A 131 5.11 1.61 -9.46
CA ALA A 131 4.46 2.06 -8.23
C ALA A 131 5.32 3.09 -7.47
N ARG A 132 6.65 2.97 -7.52
CA ARG A 132 7.60 3.92 -6.93
C ARG A 132 7.77 5.21 -7.74
N GLU A 133 7.50 5.22 -9.05
CA GLU A 133 7.64 6.45 -9.86
C GLU A 133 6.65 7.56 -9.48
N LEU A 134 5.55 7.19 -8.82
CA LEU A 134 4.51 8.10 -8.34
C LEU A 134 5.00 9.14 -7.32
N LYS A 135 6.27 9.06 -6.88
CA LYS A 135 6.99 10.09 -6.12
C LYS A 135 6.81 11.51 -6.70
N ARG A 136 6.78 11.65 -8.02
CA ARG A 136 6.71 12.96 -8.70
C ARG A 136 5.29 13.37 -9.08
N HIS A 137 4.33 12.46 -9.01
CA HIS A 137 2.95 12.71 -9.42
C HIS A 137 2.17 13.45 -8.32
N LYS A 138 1.47 14.54 -8.69
CA LYS A 138 0.68 15.38 -7.77
C LYS A 138 -0.81 15.02 -7.75
N GLY A 139 -1.35 14.47 -8.83
CA GLY A 139 -2.77 14.07 -8.90
C GLY A 139 -3.02 12.91 -7.95
N ILE A 140 -3.98 13.03 -7.04
CA ILE A 140 -4.47 11.92 -6.22
C ILE A 140 -5.70 11.39 -6.93
N GLU A 141 -5.64 10.15 -7.37
CA GLU A 141 -6.74 9.48 -8.09
C GLU A 141 -7.62 8.70 -7.11
N TYR A 142 -7.02 8.13 -6.06
CA TYR A 142 -7.76 7.39 -5.04
C TYR A 142 -7.74 8.09 -3.68
N PHE A 143 -8.91 8.57 -3.26
CA PHE A 143 -9.05 9.25 -1.97
C PHE A 143 -9.30 8.26 -0.82
N PHE A 144 -8.49 8.37 0.24
CA PHE A 144 -8.72 7.67 1.49
C PHE A 144 -8.75 8.68 2.65
N SER A 145 -9.77 8.56 3.49
CA SER A 145 -9.80 9.27 4.76
C SER A 145 -8.63 8.81 5.63
N LYS A 146 -8.07 9.75 6.38
CA LYS A 146 -7.00 9.43 7.33
C LYS A 146 -7.57 8.54 8.41
N SER A 147 -6.92 7.40 8.64
CA SER A 147 -7.20 6.53 9.77
C SER A 147 -7.04 7.27 11.09
N CYS A 148 -7.77 6.83 12.11
CA CYS A 148 -7.63 7.37 13.47
C CYS A 148 -6.17 7.32 13.97
N LEU A 149 -5.41 6.30 13.58
CA LEU A 149 -3.99 6.17 13.89
C LEU A 149 -3.16 7.30 13.28
N GLN A 150 -3.38 7.64 12.01
CA GLN A 150 -2.69 8.75 11.35
C GLN A 150 -3.06 10.10 11.98
N ILE A 151 -4.34 10.30 12.31
CA ILE A 151 -4.81 11.52 12.98
C ILE A 151 -4.13 11.65 14.36
N ARG A 152 -4.15 10.58 15.17
CA ARG A 152 -3.48 10.53 16.48
C ARG A 152 -1.98 10.78 16.36
N LYS A 153 -1.29 10.16 15.39
CA LYS A 153 0.14 10.37 15.14
C LYS A 153 0.43 11.82 14.79
N LYS A 154 -0.36 12.45 13.91
CA LYS A 154 -0.21 13.87 13.55
C LYS A 154 -0.44 14.78 14.76
N GLY A 155 -1.44 14.48 15.59
CA GLY A 155 -1.69 15.18 16.85
C GLY A 155 -0.50 15.10 17.80
N LYS A 156 0.02 13.90 18.05
CA LYS A 156 1.21 13.66 18.89
C LYS A 156 2.44 14.44 18.40
N LEU A 157 2.69 14.45 17.09
CA LEU A 157 3.81 15.21 16.51
C LEU A 157 3.65 16.72 16.70
N LYS A 158 2.43 17.27 16.53
CA LYS A 158 2.17 18.69 16.80
C LYS A 158 2.38 19.05 18.27
N ILE A 159 1.93 18.20 19.19
CA ILE A 159 2.11 18.39 20.63
C ILE A 159 3.60 18.36 20.98
N LEU A 160 4.36 17.37 20.49
CA LEU A 160 5.81 17.29 20.71
C LEU A 160 6.52 18.54 20.18
N LYS A 161 6.18 18.99 18.97
CA LYS A 161 6.79 20.18 18.38
C LYS A 161 6.56 21.42 19.25
N ARG A 162 5.30 21.69 19.62
CA ARG A 162 4.95 22.83 20.49
C ARG A 162 5.59 22.72 21.87
N TRP A 163 5.69 21.51 22.41
CA TRP A 163 6.35 21.28 23.69
C TRP A 163 7.86 21.52 23.60
N GLN A 164 8.51 21.05 22.54
CA GLN A 164 9.93 21.32 22.29
C GLN A 164 10.19 22.83 22.16
N GLU A 165 9.37 23.55 21.39
CA GLU A 165 9.46 25.01 21.24
C GLU A 165 9.34 25.73 22.60
N ARG A 166 8.37 25.35 23.43
CA ARG A 166 8.22 25.88 24.79
C ARG A 166 9.39 25.52 25.69
N TRP A 167 9.91 24.31 25.57
CA TRP A 167 11.03 23.83 26.36
C TRP A 167 12.30 24.61 26.03
N GLU A 168 12.59 24.85 24.77
CA GLU A 168 13.74 25.63 24.29
C GLU A 168 13.62 27.12 24.64
N SER A 169 12.43 27.71 24.49
CA SER A 169 12.20 29.13 24.76
C SER A 169 11.99 29.48 26.24
N SER A 170 11.83 28.49 27.12
CA SER A 170 11.61 28.74 28.55
C SER A 170 12.79 29.48 29.20
N ARG A 171 12.51 30.45 30.08
CA ARG A 171 13.55 31.09 30.90
C ARG A 171 14.01 30.18 32.05
N ASN A 172 13.19 29.21 32.44
CA ASN A 172 13.41 28.30 33.56
C ASN A 172 13.99 26.95 33.10
N GLY A 173 14.58 26.17 34.01
CA GLY A 173 15.06 24.82 33.69
C GLY A 173 16.30 24.76 32.78
N LYS A 174 17.17 25.79 32.80
CA LYS A 174 18.43 25.82 32.03
C LYS A 174 19.34 24.62 32.35
N TRP A 175 19.47 24.27 33.62
CA TRP A 175 20.25 23.11 34.06
C TRP A 175 19.63 21.79 33.57
N THR A 176 18.33 21.59 33.77
CA THR A 176 17.60 20.38 33.36
C THR A 176 17.66 20.16 31.84
N ARG A 177 17.65 21.23 31.04
CA ARG A 177 17.80 21.17 29.58
C ARG A 177 19.09 20.55 29.09
N ARG A 178 20.19 20.66 29.86
CA ARG A 178 21.46 20.01 29.51
C ARG A 178 21.32 18.49 29.47
N PHE A 179 20.48 17.91 30.32
CA PHE A 179 20.23 16.48 30.38
C PHE A 179 19.08 16.03 29.46
N PHE A 180 18.08 16.91 29.26
CA PHE A 180 16.90 16.62 28.46
C PHE A 180 16.78 17.59 27.29
N VAL A 181 17.68 17.48 26.32
CA VAL A 181 17.71 18.38 25.15
C VAL A 181 16.45 18.25 24.29
N LYS A 182 15.95 17.02 24.11
CA LYS A 182 14.70 16.75 23.38
C LYS A 182 13.60 16.24 24.30
N VAL A 183 12.41 16.84 24.18
CA VAL A 183 11.20 16.38 24.87
C VAL A 183 10.77 15.03 24.30
N ASN A 184 10.24 14.17 25.18
CA ASN A 184 9.81 12.84 24.80
C ASN A 184 8.66 12.39 25.72
N PHE A 185 7.55 11.97 25.10
CA PHE A 185 6.38 11.47 25.84
C PHE A 185 6.72 10.32 26.81
N TYR A 186 7.58 9.39 26.41
CA TYR A 186 7.91 8.20 27.21
C TYR A 186 8.77 8.52 28.44
N LYS A 187 9.54 9.61 28.40
CA LYS A 187 10.39 10.02 29.52
C LYS A 187 9.61 10.74 30.62
N VAL A 188 8.43 11.30 30.31
CA VAL A 188 7.64 12.12 31.24
C VAL A 188 6.40 11.38 31.74
N MET A 189 5.81 10.49 30.95
CA MET A 189 4.61 9.75 31.34
C MET A 189 4.87 8.52 32.22
N ARG A 190 6.14 8.19 32.56
CA ARG A 190 6.44 7.07 33.47
C ARG A 190 6.02 7.33 34.93
N ASN A 191 5.65 8.56 35.28
CA ASN A 191 5.32 8.95 36.66
C ASN A 191 3.87 9.44 36.83
N VAL A 192 2.96 9.18 35.87
CA VAL A 192 1.55 9.64 35.93
C VAL A 192 0.56 8.51 35.59
N LEU A 193 0.95 7.25 35.77
CA LEU A 193 0.04 6.10 35.77
C LEU A 193 0.41 5.18 36.93
#